data_AF-I6Z5N0-F1
#
_entry.id   AF-I6Z5N0-F1
#
_cell.length_a   1.000
_cell.length_b   1.000
_cell.length_c   1.000
_cell.angle_alpha   90.00
_cell.angle_beta   90.00
_cell.angle_gamma   90.00
#
_symmetry.space_group_name_H-M   'P 1'
#
loop_
_entity.id
_entity.type
_entity.pdbx_description
1 polymer ?
#
loop_
_entity_poly.entity_id
_entity_poly.type
_entity_poly.pdbx_seq_one_letter_code
_entity_poly.pdbx_strand_id
1 'polypeptide(L)'
;MEMSSKFTLPLAIGITNKHWVDTVVAHIAYARSKETINSYEYDTSLQALNSLSTRIPEPSFEKFKGKAMLVLPARVGDILSQIPEKYAVLFAQIQVIRDNNSETLKKYYLYRNIIRDVAIRKKEVLQLLNGKVTSVGYQFALVYSNLKVILEGFVTSRRYLETINGGNDLSFFIEDYSVEKLNFIAKQLELFNVSSFSSSNQNWFISSAKDLAQLSKGVIRYIKKFHEKGQADIDNNLLAQAENSIDSILSCSVPEFAIDFETYSSLFIQVNNVFTAVIEIIQAIKFHDDVIEQEVTGINKEKIIIILNQLYASIFDGERKREVFEEVFYEAAEIDNMIYRLAQQINTEYRNSKDPVCCVGFTEGAIILLGKIIPLLNFPLYLVTYKFSFYGDEMSGDLSKEVVIDFDNSKYDGKRVLIFDDILDRGITVKKFLEQARMKTRAIDFKVCMLLVKPNPENVYGEVDFSGSMVSDVWVVGYGFDTNYKHRNADGVGPIKESFKNL
;
A
#
# COMPACT_ATOMS: atom_id res chain seq x y z
N MET A 1 2.04 -22.68 -12.90
CA MET A 1 0.61 -22.61 -12.50
C MET A 1 0.52 -23.14 -11.07
N GLU A 2 1.03 -22.36 -10.11
CA GLU A 2 0.98 -22.59 -8.64
C GLU A 2 1.71 -21.39 -8.00
N MET A 3 1.17 -20.17 -8.14
CA MET A 3 1.79 -18.98 -7.50
C MET A 3 0.80 -18.00 -6.86
N SER A 4 -0.52 -18.19 -6.92
CA SER A 4 -1.46 -17.14 -6.51
C SER A 4 -2.20 -17.38 -5.18
N SER A 5 -2.02 -18.52 -4.50
CA SER A 5 -2.80 -18.85 -3.29
C SER A 5 -2.04 -18.64 -1.96
N LYS A 6 -0.75 -18.29 -1.98
CA LYS A 6 0.07 -18.28 -0.75
C LYS A 6 -0.09 -17.05 0.14
N PHE A 7 -0.73 -15.97 -0.31
CA PHE A 7 -0.57 -14.67 0.39
C PHE A 7 -1.83 -13.80 0.56
N THR A 8 -3.03 -14.31 0.27
CA THR A 8 -4.24 -13.64 0.76
C THR A 8 -4.53 -14.12 2.17
N LEU A 9 -4.42 -13.21 3.13
CA LEU A 9 -4.86 -13.50 4.50
C LEU A 9 -6.39 -13.50 4.53
N PRO A 10 -7.03 -14.27 5.42
CA PRO A 10 -8.46 -14.09 5.66
C PRO A 10 -8.68 -12.64 6.10
N LEU A 11 -9.82 -12.08 5.67
CA LEU A 11 -10.19 -10.71 6.02
C LEU A 11 -10.15 -10.53 7.54
N ALA A 12 -9.75 -9.34 8.00
CA ALA A 12 -9.90 -8.98 9.39
C ALA A 12 -11.39 -8.81 9.69
N ILE A 13 -12.04 -9.89 10.15
CA ILE A 13 -13.42 -9.87 10.61
C ILE A 13 -13.42 -9.34 12.04
N GLY A 14 -13.52 -8.01 12.16
CA GLY A 14 -13.54 -7.32 13.44
C GLY A 14 -12.16 -7.08 14.05
N ILE A 15 -12.17 -6.58 15.28
CA ILE A 15 -10.97 -6.18 15.99
C ILE A 15 -10.28 -7.40 16.62
N THR A 16 -8.97 -7.52 16.46
CA THR A 16 -8.15 -8.62 16.97
C THR A 16 -7.26 -8.14 18.11
N ASN A 17 -6.69 -9.09 18.88
CA ASN A 17 -5.68 -8.74 19.89
C ASN A 17 -4.47 -8.01 19.30
N LYS A 18 -4.08 -8.31 18.05
CA LYS A 18 -3.03 -7.56 17.36
C LYS A 18 -3.37 -6.06 17.26
N HIS A 19 -4.58 -5.69 16.86
CA HIS A 19 -4.97 -4.27 16.76
C HIS A 19 -4.94 -3.59 18.13
N TRP A 20 -5.34 -4.30 19.19
CA TRP A 20 -5.26 -3.79 20.56
C TRP A 20 -3.81 -3.62 21.03
N VAL A 21 -2.95 -4.61 20.77
CA VAL A 21 -1.51 -4.54 21.06
C VAL A 21 -0.86 -3.37 20.34
N ASP A 22 -1.06 -3.25 19.03
CA ASP A 22 -0.49 -2.17 18.22
C ASP A 22 -0.95 -0.79 18.74
N THR A 23 -2.24 -0.68 19.10
CA THR A 23 -2.79 0.53 19.75
C THR A 23 -2.07 0.84 21.05
N VAL A 24 -1.94 -0.12 21.97
CA VAL A 24 -1.29 0.11 23.26
C VAL A 24 0.20 0.42 23.09
N VAL A 25 0.90 -0.31 22.22
CA VAL A 25 2.32 -0.06 21.90
C VAL A 25 2.51 1.36 21.39
N ALA A 26 1.62 1.89 20.53
CA ALA A 26 1.70 3.27 20.07
C ALA A 26 1.57 4.30 21.21
N HIS A 27 0.74 4.04 22.22
CA HIS A 27 0.61 4.91 23.39
C HIS A 27 1.83 4.83 24.31
N ILE A 28 2.38 3.62 24.49
CA ILE A 28 3.62 3.40 25.25
C ILE A 28 4.79 4.10 24.56
N ALA A 29 4.88 4.03 23.22
CA ALA A 29 5.86 4.76 22.42
C ALA A 29 5.72 6.28 22.58
N TYR A 30 4.49 6.80 22.61
CA TYR A 30 4.26 8.21 22.89
C TYR A 30 4.74 8.59 24.30
N ALA A 31 4.40 7.80 25.32
CA ALA A 31 4.87 8.03 26.69
C ALA A 31 6.40 7.98 26.81
N ARG A 32 7.06 7.08 26.06
CA ARG A 32 8.52 7.01 25.97
C ARG A 32 9.10 8.26 25.33
N SER A 33 8.47 8.78 24.27
CA SER A 33 8.88 10.03 23.60
C SER A 33 8.73 11.27 24.49
N LYS A 34 7.85 11.21 25.49
CA LYS A 34 7.66 12.24 26.53
C LYS A 34 8.44 11.94 27.81
N GLU A 35 9.37 10.98 27.76
CA GLU A 35 10.23 10.58 28.89
C GLU A 35 9.47 10.17 30.16
N THR A 36 8.20 9.78 30.02
CA THR A 36 7.35 9.34 31.15
C THR A 36 7.73 7.93 31.62
N ILE A 37 8.32 7.13 30.74
CA ILE A 37 8.87 5.80 31.02
C ILE A 37 10.28 5.68 30.43
N ASN A 38 11.10 4.78 30.99
CA ASN A 38 12.47 4.54 30.52
C ASN A 38 12.53 3.43 29.44
N SER A 39 13.71 3.21 28.84
CA SER A 39 13.89 2.19 27.80
C SER A 39 13.65 0.77 28.30
N TYR A 40 14.05 0.44 29.53
CA TYR A 40 13.83 -0.90 30.09
C TYR A 40 12.33 -1.21 30.23
N GLU A 41 11.55 -0.24 30.72
CA GLU A 41 10.10 -0.35 30.83
C GLU A 41 9.46 -0.50 29.45
N TYR A 42 9.90 0.29 28.46
CA TYR A 42 9.44 0.22 27.07
C TYR A 42 9.70 -1.16 26.46
N ASP A 43 10.96 -1.61 26.45
CA ASP A 43 11.37 -2.87 25.82
C ASP A 43 10.68 -4.09 26.45
N THR A 44 10.60 -4.10 27.79
CA THR A 44 9.91 -5.16 28.54
C THR A 44 8.42 -5.19 28.18
N SER A 45 7.77 -4.03 28.06
CA SER A 45 6.37 -3.94 27.64
C SER A 45 6.14 -4.43 26.21
N LEU A 46 7.01 -4.08 25.27
CA LEU A 46 6.91 -4.57 23.89
C LEU A 46 7.01 -6.10 23.83
N GLN A 47 7.97 -6.69 24.53
CA GLN A 47 8.12 -8.14 24.60
C GLN A 47 6.89 -8.82 25.22
N ALA A 48 6.38 -8.28 26.33
CA ALA A 48 5.19 -8.80 27.00
C ALA A 48 3.94 -8.72 26.11
N LEU A 49 3.69 -7.57 25.49
CA LEU A 49 2.53 -7.35 24.63
C LEU A 49 2.57 -8.17 23.34
N ASN A 50 3.77 -8.38 22.76
CA ASN A 50 3.92 -9.23 21.58
C ASN A 50 3.44 -10.66 21.83
N SER A 51 3.57 -11.18 23.05
CA SER A 51 3.03 -12.51 23.41
C SER A 51 1.50 -12.58 23.38
N LEU A 52 0.82 -11.44 23.53
CA LEU A 52 -0.65 -11.32 23.45
C LEU A 52 -1.13 -11.03 22.03
N SER A 53 -0.24 -10.66 21.10
CA SER A 53 -0.55 -10.25 19.73
C SER A 53 -0.99 -11.44 18.88
N THR A 54 -2.23 -11.88 19.06
CA THR A 54 -2.87 -12.89 18.21
C THR A 54 -3.85 -12.26 17.24
N ARG A 55 -4.09 -12.92 16.10
CA ARG A 55 -5.14 -12.54 15.14
C ARG A 55 -6.53 -13.07 15.51
N ILE A 56 -6.70 -13.55 16.74
CA ILE A 56 -7.99 -14.00 17.24
C ILE A 56 -8.84 -12.75 17.50
N PRO A 57 -10.09 -12.68 17.00
CA PRO A 57 -10.99 -11.59 17.32
C PRO A 57 -11.19 -11.46 18.83
N GLU A 58 -11.03 -10.24 19.36
CA GLU A 58 -11.33 -9.88 20.74
C GLU A 58 -12.24 -8.64 20.68
N PRO A 59 -13.54 -8.80 20.93
CA PRO A 59 -14.51 -7.75 20.65
C PRO A 59 -14.46 -6.55 21.61
N SER A 60 -13.71 -6.63 22.70
CA SER A 60 -13.71 -5.59 23.75
C SER A 60 -12.30 -5.22 24.20
N PHE A 61 -12.03 -3.91 24.20
CA PHE A 61 -10.80 -3.36 24.72
C PHE A 61 -10.64 -3.64 26.22
N GLU A 62 -11.71 -3.60 27.02
CA GLU A 62 -11.66 -3.87 28.46
C GLU A 62 -11.18 -5.30 28.79
N LYS A 63 -11.62 -6.30 28.03
CA LYS A 63 -11.13 -7.69 28.19
C LYS A 63 -9.64 -7.80 27.87
N PHE A 64 -9.20 -7.16 26.79
CA PHE A 64 -7.79 -7.10 26.42
C PHE A 64 -6.96 -6.38 27.49
N LYS A 65 -7.44 -5.21 27.94
CA LYS A 65 -6.82 -4.36 28.96
C LYS A 65 -6.58 -5.13 30.25
N GLY A 66 -7.57 -5.89 30.73
CA GLY A 66 -7.42 -6.74 31.91
C GLY A 66 -6.29 -7.76 31.78
N LYS A 67 -6.12 -8.40 30.62
CA LYS A 67 -5.02 -9.34 30.35
C LYS A 67 -3.67 -8.61 30.26
N ALA A 68 -3.62 -7.47 29.57
CA ALA A 68 -2.41 -6.69 29.39
C ALA A 68 -1.88 -6.13 30.73
N MET A 69 -2.76 -5.66 31.62
CA MET A 69 -2.37 -5.15 32.95
C MET A 69 -1.64 -6.19 33.81
N LEU A 70 -1.87 -7.49 33.60
CA LEU A 70 -1.21 -8.56 34.36
C LEU A 70 0.26 -8.76 33.97
N VAL A 71 0.65 -8.32 32.77
CA VAL A 71 1.99 -8.56 32.20
C VAL A 71 2.81 -7.29 32.05
N LEU A 72 2.22 -6.11 32.29
CA LEU A 72 2.87 -4.82 32.11
C LEU A 72 3.49 -4.29 33.42
N PRO A 73 4.62 -3.56 33.35
CA PRO A 73 5.14 -2.80 34.49
C PRO A 73 4.09 -1.81 35.03
N ALA A 74 4.13 -1.53 36.34
CA ALA A 74 3.11 -0.71 37.01
C ALA A 74 2.87 0.66 36.34
N ARG A 75 3.94 1.41 36.04
CA ARG A 75 3.83 2.73 35.35
C ARG A 75 3.22 2.62 33.95
N VAL A 76 3.47 1.52 33.25
CA VAL A 76 2.88 1.26 31.94
C VAL A 76 1.41 0.84 32.08
N GLY A 77 1.07 0.12 33.14
CA GLY A 77 -0.31 -0.14 33.55
C GLY A 77 -1.11 1.16 33.82
N ASP A 78 -0.49 2.17 34.42
CA ASP A 78 -1.11 3.49 34.61
C ASP A 78 -1.39 4.18 33.28
N ILE A 79 -0.45 4.14 32.32
CA ILE A 79 -0.64 4.66 30.97
C ILE A 79 -1.80 3.96 30.28
N LEU A 80 -1.83 2.63 30.31
CA LEU A 80 -2.91 1.82 29.74
C LEU A 80 -4.27 2.15 30.36
N SER A 81 -4.30 2.44 31.66
CA SER A 81 -5.53 2.81 32.39
C SER A 81 -6.10 4.15 31.94
N GLN A 82 -5.25 5.06 31.47
CA GLN A 82 -5.62 6.40 30.99
C GLN A 82 -6.05 6.43 29.51
N ILE A 83 -5.90 5.34 28.76
CA ILE A 83 -6.38 5.28 27.36
C ILE A 83 -7.90 5.24 27.39
N PRO A 84 -8.61 6.28 26.89
CA PRO A 84 -10.06 6.25 26.85
C PRO A 84 -10.53 5.22 25.83
N GLU A 85 -11.49 4.36 26.21
CA GLU A 85 -11.96 3.25 25.39
C GLU A 85 -12.41 3.70 23.99
N LYS A 86 -13.06 4.87 23.89
CA LYS A 86 -13.48 5.45 22.60
C LYS A 86 -12.33 5.61 21.59
N TYR A 87 -11.13 6.01 22.02
CA TYR A 87 -9.98 6.14 21.13
C TYR A 87 -9.33 4.79 20.84
N ALA A 88 -9.25 3.91 21.85
CA ALA A 88 -8.73 2.57 21.61
C ALA A 88 -9.54 1.88 20.50
N VAL A 89 -10.87 1.88 20.63
CA VAL A 89 -11.80 1.32 19.64
C VAL A 89 -11.61 2.00 18.29
N LEU A 90 -11.54 3.34 18.23
CA LEU A 90 -11.32 4.07 16.98
C LEU A 90 -10.03 3.66 16.27
N PHE A 91 -8.89 3.65 16.97
CA PHE A 91 -7.61 3.25 16.35
C PHE A 91 -7.64 1.81 15.85
N ALA A 92 -8.27 0.93 16.61
CA ALA A 92 -8.39 -0.46 16.21
C ALA A 92 -9.32 -0.63 14.99
N GLN A 93 -10.41 0.14 14.90
CA GLN A 93 -11.28 0.18 13.72
C GLN A 93 -10.53 0.67 12.48
N ILE A 94 -9.77 1.77 12.57
CA ILE A 94 -9.01 2.30 11.42
C ILE A 94 -7.91 1.33 11.00
N GLN A 95 -7.28 0.62 11.94
CA GLN A 95 -6.34 -0.47 11.60
C GLN A 95 -7.02 -1.61 10.84
N VAL A 96 -8.21 -2.05 11.27
CA VAL A 96 -9.00 -3.03 10.52
C VAL A 96 -9.29 -2.54 9.10
N ILE A 97 -9.67 -1.26 8.94
CA ILE A 97 -9.89 -0.63 7.64
C ILE A 97 -8.64 -0.70 6.75
N ARG A 98 -7.48 -0.31 7.29
CA ARG A 98 -6.18 -0.34 6.59
C ARG A 98 -5.77 -1.75 6.16
N ASP A 99 -5.89 -2.72 7.06
CA ASP A 99 -5.51 -4.11 6.82
C ASP A 99 -6.41 -4.72 5.74
N ASN A 100 -7.71 -4.48 5.84
CA ASN A 100 -8.69 -4.87 4.85
C ASN A 100 -8.38 -4.19 3.48
N ASN A 101 -8.16 -2.89 3.42
CA ASN A 101 -7.81 -2.21 2.15
C ASN A 101 -6.59 -2.83 1.46
N SER A 102 -5.56 -3.18 2.24
CA SER A 102 -4.37 -3.83 1.72
C SER A 102 -4.68 -5.21 1.12
N GLU A 103 -5.50 -6.03 1.79
CA GLU A 103 -5.93 -7.33 1.25
C GLU A 103 -6.86 -7.21 0.02
N THR A 104 -7.75 -6.21 -0.02
CA THR A 104 -8.58 -5.96 -1.21
C THR A 104 -7.75 -5.56 -2.41
N LEU A 105 -6.71 -4.73 -2.23
CA LEU A 105 -5.81 -4.39 -3.33
C LEU A 105 -5.12 -5.64 -3.87
N LYS A 106 -4.61 -6.54 -3.03
CA LYS A 106 -4.03 -7.81 -3.48
C LYS A 106 -5.01 -8.63 -4.34
N LYS A 107 -6.26 -8.76 -3.89
CA LYS A 107 -7.32 -9.45 -4.67
C LYS A 107 -7.67 -8.72 -5.96
N TYR A 108 -7.66 -7.39 -5.95
CA TYR A 108 -7.84 -6.57 -7.15
C TYR A 108 -6.80 -6.92 -8.21
N TYR A 109 -5.53 -6.98 -7.83
CA TYR A 109 -4.45 -7.34 -8.76
C TYR A 109 -4.55 -8.79 -9.24
N LEU A 110 -4.96 -9.71 -8.38
CA LEU A 110 -5.26 -11.08 -8.80
C LEU A 110 -6.36 -11.12 -9.86
N TYR A 111 -7.47 -10.40 -9.64
CA TYR A 111 -8.55 -10.29 -10.61
C TYR A 111 -8.06 -9.71 -11.95
N ARG A 112 -7.30 -8.62 -11.88
CA ARG A 112 -6.69 -7.97 -13.06
C ARG A 112 -5.78 -8.91 -13.84
N ASN A 113 -4.94 -9.69 -13.15
CA ASN A 113 -4.06 -10.69 -13.77
C ASN A 113 -4.87 -11.80 -14.46
N ILE A 114 -5.93 -12.30 -13.84
CA ILE A 114 -6.80 -13.35 -14.42
C ILE A 114 -7.49 -12.85 -15.69
N ILE A 115 -8.04 -11.62 -15.67
CA ILE A 115 -8.65 -11.00 -16.85
C ILE A 115 -7.62 -10.87 -17.97
N ARG A 116 -6.40 -10.39 -17.67
CA ARG A 116 -5.31 -10.29 -18.64
C ARG A 116 -4.99 -11.64 -19.26
N ASP A 117 -4.86 -12.68 -18.45
CA ASP A 117 -4.47 -14.01 -18.91
C ASP A 117 -5.54 -14.62 -19.84
N VAL A 118 -6.83 -14.37 -19.57
CA VAL A 118 -7.91 -14.71 -20.50
C VAL A 118 -7.84 -13.87 -21.77
N ALA A 119 -7.61 -12.56 -21.65
CA ALA A 119 -7.48 -11.67 -22.80
C ALA A 119 -6.39 -12.14 -23.76
N ILE A 120 -5.23 -12.54 -23.24
CA ILE A 120 -4.10 -13.06 -24.02
C ILE A 120 -4.44 -14.42 -24.62
N ARG A 121 -4.91 -15.39 -23.82
CA ARG A 121 -5.22 -16.75 -24.31
C ARG A 121 -6.30 -16.78 -25.38
N LYS A 122 -7.29 -15.87 -25.30
CA LYS A 122 -8.42 -15.81 -26.23
C LYS A 122 -8.29 -14.70 -27.27
N LYS A 123 -7.09 -14.16 -27.45
CA LYS A 123 -6.80 -13.05 -28.36
C LYS A 123 -7.29 -13.29 -29.78
N GLU A 124 -7.10 -14.50 -30.29
CA GLU A 124 -7.36 -14.85 -31.69
C GLU A 124 -8.74 -15.50 -31.91
N VAL A 125 -9.50 -15.75 -30.84
CA VAL A 125 -10.84 -16.33 -30.92
C VAL A 125 -11.81 -15.24 -31.38
N LEU A 126 -12.07 -15.22 -32.68
CA LEU A 126 -12.91 -14.19 -33.30
C LEU A 126 -14.40 -14.46 -33.04
N GLN A 127 -15.18 -13.40 -32.91
CA GLN A 127 -16.63 -13.47 -32.64
C GLN A 127 -17.36 -12.31 -33.33
N LEU A 128 -18.68 -12.45 -33.44
CA LEU A 128 -19.56 -11.37 -33.84
C LEU A 128 -20.29 -10.80 -32.62
N LEU A 129 -19.98 -9.56 -32.25
CA LEU A 129 -20.61 -8.87 -31.12
C LEU A 129 -21.35 -7.64 -31.62
N ASN A 130 -22.68 -7.62 -31.46
CA ASN A 130 -23.55 -6.53 -31.93
C ASN A 130 -23.34 -6.19 -33.41
N GLY A 131 -23.18 -7.21 -34.26
CA GLY A 131 -22.96 -7.05 -35.70
C GLY A 131 -21.56 -6.59 -36.11
N LYS A 132 -20.61 -6.49 -35.17
CA LYS A 132 -19.21 -6.13 -35.44
C LYS A 132 -18.27 -7.28 -35.10
N VAL A 133 -17.27 -7.48 -35.95
CA VAL A 133 -16.22 -8.48 -35.71
C VAL A 133 -15.30 -7.97 -34.62
N THR A 134 -15.01 -8.84 -33.66
CA THR A 134 -14.09 -8.60 -32.54
C THR A 134 -13.47 -9.94 -32.13
N SER A 135 -12.64 -9.96 -31.09
CA SER A 135 -12.22 -11.23 -30.46
C SER A 135 -12.69 -11.32 -29.01
N VAL A 136 -12.84 -12.55 -28.52
CA VAL A 136 -13.16 -12.82 -27.11
C VAL A 136 -12.12 -12.16 -26.22
N GLY A 137 -10.85 -12.37 -26.55
CA GLY A 137 -9.74 -11.78 -25.83
C GLY A 137 -9.79 -10.25 -25.81
N TYR A 138 -10.11 -9.60 -26.94
CA TYR A 138 -10.13 -8.15 -27.02
C TYR A 138 -11.18 -7.55 -26.08
N GLN A 139 -12.33 -8.20 -25.91
CA GLN A 139 -13.33 -7.76 -24.93
C GLN A 139 -12.81 -7.84 -23.49
N PHE A 140 -12.08 -8.89 -23.14
CA PHE A 140 -11.41 -8.97 -21.83
C PHE A 140 -10.25 -7.96 -21.69
N ALA A 141 -9.55 -7.62 -22.77
CA ALA A 141 -8.52 -6.58 -22.77
C ALA A 141 -9.11 -5.18 -22.48
N LEU A 142 -10.32 -4.89 -22.96
CA LEU A 142 -11.05 -3.67 -22.62
C LEU A 142 -11.46 -3.63 -21.15
N VAL A 143 -11.93 -4.76 -20.59
CA VAL A 143 -12.23 -4.88 -19.15
C VAL A 143 -10.97 -4.61 -18.33
N TYR A 144 -9.86 -5.24 -18.68
CA TYR A 144 -8.57 -5.03 -18.04
C TYR A 144 -8.14 -3.55 -18.05
N SER A 145 -8.36 -2.85 -19.17
CA SER A 145 -8.02 -1.43 -19.29
C SER A 145 -8.87 -0.57 -18.35
N ASN A 146 -10.16 -0.86 -18.23
CA ASN A 146 -11.09 -0.14 -17.37
C ASN A 146 -10.81 -0.38 -15.87
N LEU A 147 -10.25 -1.53 -15.50
CA LEU A 147 -9.85 -1.79 -14.12
C LEU A 147 -8.81 -0.77 -13.62
N LYS A 148 -7.94 -0.24 -14.49
CA LYS A 148 -6.92 0.73 -14.05
C LYS A 148 -7.53 1.97 -13.37
N VAL A 149 -8.60 2.53 -13.92
CA VAL A 149 -9.24 3.75 -13.37
C VAL A 149 -9.91 3.46 -12.03
N ILE A 150 -10.57 2.31 -11.91
CA ILE A 150 -11.25 1.89 -10.68
C ILE A 150 -10.22 1.68 -9.54
N LEU A 151 -9.07 1.10 -9.88
CA LEU A 151 -7.95 0.92 -8.95
C LEU A 151 -7.44 2.25 -8.38
N GLU A 152 -7.29 3.27 -9.23
CA GLU A 152 -6.89 4.62 -8.79
C GLU A 152 -7.89 5.21 -7.78
N GLY A 153 -9.19 4.95 -7.96
CA GLY A 153 -10.25 5.31 -7.01
C GLY A 153 -10.09 4.64 -5.64
N PHE A 154 -9.91 3.32 -5.62
CA PHE A 154 -9.65 2.59 -4.38
C PHE A 154 -8.40 3.10 -3.66
N VAL A 155 -7.29 3.27 -4.38
CA VAL A 155 -6.03 3.77 -3.81
C VAL A 155 -6.22 5.17 -3.21
N THR A 156 -6.89 6.07 -3.92
CA THR A 156 -7.09 7.45 -3.47
C THR A 156 -7.97 7.52 -2.24
N SER A 157 -9.02 6.69 -2.17
CA SER A 157 -9.93 6.64 -1.02
C SER A 157 -9.24 6.25 0.30
N ARG A 158 -8.15 5.46 0.25
CA ARG A 158 -7.38 5.08 1.45
C ARG A 158 -6.96 6.29 2.27
N ARG A 159 -6.57 7.40 1.62
CA ARG A 159 -6.15 8.67 2.27
C ARG A 159 -7.22 9.28 3.18
N TYR A 160 -8.49 8.95 2.96
CA TYR A 160 -9.64 9.49 3.70
C TYR A 160 -10.28 8.48 4.64
N LEU A 161 -9.94 7.20 4.49
CA LEU A 161 -10.46 6.08 5.29
C LEU A 161 -9.46 5.64 6.37
N GLU A 162 -8.16 5.72 6.07
CA GLU A 162 -7.07 5.29 6.95
C GLU A 162 -6.51 6.47 7.76
N THR A 163 -7.35 7.44 8.09
CA THR A 163 -7.01 8.64 8.86
C THR A 163 -7.81 8.68 10.15
N ILE A 164 -7.23 9.28 11.18
CA ILE A 164 -7.99 9.68 12.37
C ILE A 164 -8.88 10.87 11.97
N ASN A 165 -10.19 10.72 12.15
CA ASN A 165 -11.18 11.75 11.84
C ASN A 165 -12.24 11.82 12.94
N GLY A 166 -12.44 13.01 13.53
CA GLY A 166 -13.53 13.30 14.47
C GLY A 166 -14.83 13.73 13.78
N GLY A 167 -14.87 13.68 12.44
CA GLY A 167 -15.95 14.23 11.64
C GLY A 167 -16.00 15.75 11.75
N ASN A 168 -17.19 16.31 11.92
CA ASN A 168 -17.42 17.74 12.11
C ASN A 168 -17.43 18.16 13.58
N ASP A 169 -17.08 17.25 14.50
CA ASP A 169 -17.14 17.49 15.94
C ASP A 169 -15.77 17.95 16.47
N LEU A 170 -15.69 19.24 16.83
CA LEU A 170 -14.48 19.80 17.41
C LEU A 170 -14.19 19.24 18.81
N SER A 171 -15.21 18.78 19.56
CA SER A 171 -15.03 18.24 20.91
C SER A 171 -14.11 17.01 20.92
N PHE A 172 -14.11 16.25 19.81
CA PHE A 172 -13.21 15.13 19.57
C PHE A 172 -11.73 15.51 19.74
N PHE A 173 -11.33 16.75 19.40
CA PHE A 173 -9.95 17.22 19.47
C PHE A 173 -9.62 18.02 20.73
N ILE A 174 -10.62 18.35 21.56
CA ILE A 174 -10.45 19.26 22.69
C ILE A 174 -10.33 18.49 24.01
N GLU A 175 -11.02 17.36 24.17
CA GLU A 175 -11.25 16.79 25.51
C GLU A 175 -10.11 15.91 26.01
N ASP A 176 -9.63 14.97 25.20
CA ASP A 176 -8.73 13.93 25.71
C ASP A 176 -7.34 13.96 25.08
N TYR A 177 -7.24 14.10 23.75
CA TYR A 177 -5.97 14.03 23.01
C TYR A 177 -5.65 15.31 22.25
N SER A 178 -4.39 15.75 22.37
CA SER A 178 -3.85 16.79 21.50
C SER A 178 -3.67 16.25 20.07
N VAL A 179 -3.74 17.14 19.07
CA VAL A 179 -3.45 16.82 17.66
C VAL A 179 -2.05 16.24 17.49
N GLU A 180 -1.08 16.68 18.30
CA GLU A 180 0.27 16.12 18.33
C GLU A 180 0.27 14.63 18.72
N LYS A 181 -0.41 14.28 19.82
CA LYS A 181 -0.53 12.90 20.28
C LYS A 181 -1.24 12.02 19.24
N LEU A 182 -2.32 12.53 18.63
CA LEU A 182 -3.05 11.82 17.58
C LEU A 182 -2.15 11.54 16.36
N ASN A 183 -1.40 12.54 15.87
CA ASN A 183 -0.48 12.35 14.75
C ASN A 183 0.67 11.40 15.09
N PHE A 184 1.17 11.44 16.33
CA PHE A 184 2.19 10.48 16.78
C PHE A 184 1.65 9.05 16.74
N ILE A 185 0.45 8.82 17.30
CA ILE A 185 -0.18 7.49 17.29
C ILE A 185 -0.47 7.05 15.85
N ALA A 186 -1.00 7.93 14.99
CA ALA A 186 -1.23 7.64 13.58
C ALA A 186 0.06 7.15 12.89
N LYS A 187 1.18 7.86 13.10
CA LYS A 187 2.49 7.46 12.56
C LYS A 187 2.88 6.05 13.00
N GLN A 188 2.76 5.73 14.30
CA GLN A 188 3.11 4.41 14.84
C GLN A 188 2.21 3.30 14.29
N LEU A 189 0.96 3.63 13.97
CA LEU A 189 0.00 2.71 13.37
C LEU A 189 0.00 2.74 11.84
N GLU A 190 0.98 3.37 11.19
CA GLU A 190 1.04 3.52 9.73
C GLU A 190 -0.23 4.11 9.08
N LEU A 191 -0.91 4.99 9.82
CA LEU A 191 -2.11 5.70 9.38
C LEU A 191 -1.75 7.09 8.82
N PHE A 192 -2.66 7.67 8.04
CA PHE A 192 -2.57 9.06 7.64
C PHE A 192 -2.78 9.99 8.85
N ASN A 193 -2.13 11.15 8.82
CA ASN A 193 -2.27 12.16 9.88
C ASN A 193 -3.71 12.64 9.99
N VAL A 194 -4.05 13.18 11.17
CA VAL A 194 -5.35 13.79 11.44
C VAL A 194 -5.72 14.75 10.30
N SER A 195 -6.87 14.47 9.69
CA SER A 195 -7.40 15.21 8.56
C SER A 195 -8.12 16.48 9.01
N SER A 196 -8.03 17.54 8.20
CA SER A 196 -8.85 18.76 8.33
C SER A 196 -10.10 18.74 7.42
N PHE A 197 -10.39 17.62 6.74
CA PHE A 197 -11.35 17.55 5.65
C PHE A 197 -12.74 17.07 6.06
N SER A 198 -13.73 17.57 5.32
CA SER A 198 -15.13 17.10 5.26
C SER A 198 -15.22 15.59 5.05
N SER A 199 -16.15 14.95 5.76
CA SER A 199 -16.45 13.52 5.67
C SER A 199 -16.97 13.06 4.29
N SER A 200 -17.35 14.00 3.40
CA SER A 200 -17.85 13.73 2.04
C SER A 200 -16.92 12.91 1.14
N ASN A 201 -15.60 12.95 1.36
CA ASN A 201 -14.63 12.26 0.50
C ASN A 201 -14.57 10.74 0.76
N GLN A 202 -15.17 10.25 1.84
CA GLN A 202 -15.30 8.82 2.12
C GLN A 202 -16.19 8.12 1.08
N ASN A 203 -17.09 8.85 0.41
CA ASN A 203 -17.97 8.31 -0.61
C ASN A 203 -17.24 7.82 -1.88
N TRP A 204 -16.00 8.27 -2.12
CA TRP A 204 -15.22 7.82 -3.28
C TRP A 204 -14.95 6.32 -3.27
N PHE A 205 -14.85 5.71 -2.08
CA PHE A 205 -14.74 4.26 -1.96
C PHE A 205 -16.01 3.55 -2.45
N ILE A 206 -17.19 4.07 -2.10
CA ILE A 206 -18.48 3.52 -2.54
C ILE A 206 -18.63 3.66 -4.05
N SER A 207 -18.28 4.83 -4.61
CA SER A 207 -18.29 5.03 -6.05
C SER A 207 -17.39 4.01 -6.75
N SER A 208 -16.16 3.82 -6.25
CA SER A 208 -15.22 2.82 -6.80
C SER A 208 -15.75 1.38 -6.68
N ALA A 209 -16.40 1.06 -5.56
CA ALA A 209 -17.06 -0.23 -5.36
C ALA A 209 -18.24 -0.46 -6.33
N LYS A 210 -19.06 0.56 -6.56
CA LYS A 210 -20.17 0.51 -7.52
C LYS A 210 -19.67 0.41 -8.97
N ASP A 211 -18.62 1.14 -9.32
CA ASP A 211 -17.99 1.05 -10.64
C ASP A 211 -17.41 -0.34 -10.89
N LEU A 212 -16.77 -0.94 -9.87
CA LEU A 212 -16.32 -2.32 -9.92
C LEU A 212 -17.49 -3.29 -10.11
N ALA A 213 -18.56 -3.17 -9.31
CA ALA A 213 -19.73 -4.02 -9.40
C ALA A 213 -20.39 -3.91 -10.80
N GLN A 214 -20.49 -2.70 -11.34
CA GLN A 214 -21.05 -2.44 -12.67
C GLN A 214 -20.19 -3.04 -13.79
N LEU A 215 -18.86 -2.90 -13.70
CA LEU A 215 -17.93 -3.53 -14.64
C LEU A 215 -18.06 -5.06 -14.59
N SER A 216 -18.06 -5.63 -13.39
CA SER A 216 -18.26 -7.07 -13.15
C SER A 216 -19.60 -7.55 -13.69
N LYS A 217 -20.69 -6.79 -13.52
CA LYS A 217 -22.00 -7.09 -14.11
C LYS A 217 -21.93 -7.18 -15.63
N GLY A 218 -21.15 -6.29 -16.26
CA GLY A 218 -20.86 -6.32 -17.69
C GLY A 218 -20.16 -7.62 -18.11
N VAL A 219 -19.14 -8.04 -17.35
CA VAL A 219 -18.41 -9.30 -17.58
C VAL A 219 -19.35 -10.51 -17.47
N ILE A 220 -20.14 -10.60 -16.40
CA ILE A 220 -21.08 -11.70 -16.19
C ILE A 220 -22.13 -11.76 -17.31
N ARG A 221 -22.73 -10.61 -17.67
CA ARG A 221 -23.68 -10.54 -18.79
C ARG A 221 -23.05 -10.98 -20.10
N TYR A 222 -21.79 -10.62 -20.35
CA TYR A 222 -21.07 -11.01 -21.55
C TYR A 222 -20.80 -12.51 -21.58
N ILE A 223 -20.35 -13.10 -20.47
CA ILE A 223 -20.17 -14.55 -20.31
C ILE A 223 -21.47 -15.31 -20.52
N LYS A 224 -22.57 -14.85 -19.92
CA LYS A 224 -23.90 -15.48 -20.00
C LYS A 224 -24.39 -15.64 -21.43
N LYS A 225 -24.11 -14.66 -22.31
CA LYS A 225 -24.44 -14.74 -23.73
C LYS A 225 -23.77 -15.91 -24.44
N PHE A 226 -22.54 -16.28 -24.07
CA PHE A 226 -21.90 -17.48 -24.64
C PHE A 226 -22.61 -18.75 -24.16
N HIS A 227 -22.96 -18.80 -22.88
CA HIS A 227 -23.68 -19.94 -22.32
C HIS A 227 -25.04 -20.15 -22.99
N GLU A 228 -25.81 -19.08 -23.16
CA GLU A 228 -27.13 -19.10 -23.84
C GLU A 228 -27.03 -19.56 -25.30
N LYS A 229 -25.89 -19.32 -25.96
CA LYS A 229 -25.61 -19.77 -27.33
C LYS A 229 -24.96 -21.15 -27.44
N GLY A 230 -24.71 -21.84 -26.32
CA GLY A 230 -23.96 -23.12 -26.31
C GLY A 230 -22.46 -22.97 -26.66
N GLN A 231 -21.95 -21.74 -26.62
CA GLN A 231 -20.56 -21.40 -26.93
C GLN A 231 -19.63 -21.45 -25.72
N ALA A 232 -20.18 -21.62 -24.52
CA ALA A 232 -19.39 -21.86 -23.31
C ALA A 232 -20.15 -22.68 -22.27
N ASP A 233 -19.41 -23.52 -21.55
CA ASP A 233 -19.90 -24.23 -20.39
C ASP A 233 -19.59 -23.44 -19.11
N ILE A 234 -20.62 -23.25 -18.28
CA ILE A 234 -20.52 -22.58 -16.99
C ILE A 234 -21.57 -23.15 -16.03
N ASP A 235 -21.24 -23.20 -14.74
CA ASP A 235 -22.19 -23.58 -13.70
C ASP A 235 -23.17 -22.42 -13.43
N ASN A 236 -24.47 -22.69 -13.61
CA ASN A 236 -25.54 -21.73 -13.35
C ASN A 236 -25.61 -21.28 -11.89
N ASN A 237 -25.17 -22.12 -10.94
CA ASN A 237 -25.09 -21.73 -9.53
C ASN A 237 -24.02 -20.66 -9.30
N LEU A 238 -22.85 -20.81 -9.94
CA LEU A 238 -21.79 -19.81 -9.87
C LEU A 238 -22.26 -18.47 -10.47
N LEU A 239 -22.92 -18.51 -11.63
CA LEU A 239 -23.51 -17.31 -12.25
C LEU A 239 -24.47 -16.59 -11.30
N ALA A 240 -25.41 -17.31 -10.68
CA ALA A 240 -26.36 -16.74 -9.74
C ALA A 240 -25.67 -16.16 -8.49
N GLN A 241 -24.64 -16.83 -7.97
CA GLN A 241 -23.86 -16.34 -6.83
C GLN A 241 -23.13 -15.02 -7.15
N ALA A 242 -22.54 -14.91 -8.34
CA ALA A 242 -21.90 -13.68 -8.77
C ALA A 242 -22.91 -12.55 -9.00
N GLU A 243 -24.04 -12.82 -9.66
CA GLU A 243 -25.12 -11.84 -9.85
C GLU A 243 -25.62 -11.29 -8.50
N ASN A 244 -25.89 -12.18 -7.53
CA ASN A 244 -26.32 -11.80 -6.18
C ASN A 244 -25.26 -10.94 -5.45
N SER A 245 -23.98 -11.32 -5.54
CA SER A 245 -22.89 -10.57 -4.92
C SER A 245 -22.76 -9.18 -5.52
N ILE A 246 -22.88 -9.06 -6.84
CA ILE A 246 -22.83 -7.78 -7.57
C ILE A 246 -24.02 -6.89 -7.20
N ASP A 247 -25.23 -7.44 -7.19
CA ASP A 247 -26.45 -6.68 -6.91
C ASP A 247 -26.49 -6.19 -5.44
N SER A 248 -25.82 -6.89 -4.52
CA SER A 248 -25.67 -6.43 -3.13
C SER A 248 -24.94 -5.08 -3.01
N ILE A 249 -23.88 -4.86 -3.81
CA ILE A 249 -23.15 -3.58 -3.84
C ILE A 249 -23.97 -2.50 -4.55
N LEU A 250 -24.62 -2.84 -5.66
CA LEU A 250 -25.38 -1.88 -6.46
C LEU A 250 -26.61 -1.36 -5.70
N SER A 251 -27.23 -2.21 -4.87
CA SER A 251 -28.37 -1.84 -4.01
C SER A 251 -27.97 -1.17 -2.69
N CYS A 252 -26.67 -1.16 -2.35
CA CYS A 252 -26.18 -0.52 -1.14
C CYS A 252 -26.47 0.99 -1.15
N SER A 253 -27.33 1.41 -0.23
CA SER A 253 -27.53 2.82 0.14
C SER A 253 -26.60 3.16 1.29
N VAL A 254 -25.95 4.31 1.21
CA VAL A 254 -25.01 4.77 2.24
C VAL A 254 -25.37 6.21 2.58
N PRO A 255 -25.29 6.64 3.85
CA PRO A 255 -25.52 8.02 4.24
C PRO A 255 -24.65 8.99 3.43
N GLU A 256 -25.19 10.17 3.09
CA GLU A 256 -24.51 11.14 2.21
C GLU A 256 -23.18 11.67 2.76
N PHE A 257 -22.98 11.65 4.09
CA PHE A 257 -21.92 12.44 4.71
C PHE A 257 -20.82 11.63 5.37
N ALA A 258 -21.07 10.45 5.94
CA ALA A 258 -20.05 9.66 6.64
C ALA A 258 -20.37 8.16 6.58
N ILE A 259 -19.34 7.34 6.44
CA ILE A 259 -19.44 5.88 6.48
C ILE A 259 -18.97 5.44 7.86
N ASP A 260 -19.86 4.83 8.66
CA ASP A 260 -19.46 4.21 9.91
C ASP A 260 -18.67 2.91 9.68
N PHE A 261 -18.03 2.42 10.73
CA PHE A 261 -17.19 1.23 10.66
C PHE A 261 -17.96 -0.03 10.23
N GLU A 262 -19.22 -0.18 10.62
CA GLU A 262 -20.05 -1.34 10.30
C GLU A 262 -20.43 -1.35 8.82
N THR A 263 -20.89 -0.21 8.30
CA THR A 263 -21.21 0.01 6.90
C THR A 263 -19.99 -0.20 6.02
N TYR A 264 -18.85 0.36 6.43
CA TYR A 264 -17.58 0.14 5.74
C TYR A 264 -17.20 -1.33 5.69
N SER A 265 -17.22 -2.01 6.83
CA SER A 265 -16.88 -3.44 6.94
C SER A 265 -17.80 -4.31 6.08
N SER A 266 -19.10 -4.00 6.09
CA SER A 266 -20.10 -4.68 5.26
C SER A 266 -19.82 -4.50 3.76
N LEU A 267 -19.61 -3.25 3.31
CA LEU A 267 -19.31 -2.96 1.91
C LEU A 267 -18.00 -3.63 1.47
N PHE A 268 -17.00 -3.64 2.34
CA PHE A 268 -15.73 -4.28 2.10
C PHE A 268 -15.87 -5.80 1.90
N ILE A 269 -16.67 -6.48 2.74
CA ILE A 269 -17.01 -7.90 2.56
C ILE A 269 -17.71 -8.12 1.22
N GLN A 270 -18.66 -7.26 0.85
CA GLN A 270 -19.36 -7.38 -0.43
C GLN A 270 -18.41 -7.22 -1.63
N VAL A 271 -17.50 -6.23 -1.61
CA VAL A 271 -16.46 -6.04 -2.64
C VAL A 271 -15.60 -7.30 -2.78
N ASN A 272 -15.19 -7.90 -1.66
CA ASN A 272 -14.43 -9.15 -1.66
C ASN A 272 -15.21 -10.32 -2.25
N ASN A 273 -16.50 -10.45 -1.91
CA ASN A 273 -17.36 -11.50 -2.46
C ASN A 273 -17.51 -11.36 -3.98
N VAL A 274 -17.62 -10.12 -4.50
CA VAL A 274 -17.63 -9.87 -5.94
C VAL A 274 -16.32 -10.30 -6.58
N PHE A 275 -15.16 -9.96 -6.02
CA PHE A 275 -13.88 -10.44 -6.56
C PHE A 275 -13.84 -11.97 -6.60
N THR A 276 -14.13 -12.63 -5.49
CA THR A 276 -14.11 -14.10 -5.39
C THR A 276 -15.03 -14.74 -6.42
N ALA A 277 -16.30 -14.35 -6.46
CA ALA A 277 -17.29 -14.96 -7.33
C ALA A 277 -16.97 -14.75 -8.83
N VAL A 278 -16.51 -13.57 -9.21
CA VAL A 278 -16.14 -13.28 -10.60
C VAL A 278 -14.86 -14.00 -11.00
N ILE A 279 -13.86 -14.06 -10.12
CA ILE A 279 -12.63 -14.84 -10.33
C ILE A 279 -12.96 -16.32 -10.56
N GLU A 280 -13.77 -16.92 -9.68
CA GLU A 280 -14.17 -18.33 -9.77
C GLU A 280 -14.86 -18.63 -11.11
N ILE A 281 -15.78 -17.77 -11.54
CA ILE A 281 -16.45 -17.90 -12.85
C ILE A 281 -15.45 -17.87 -14.00
N ILE A 282 -14.54 -16.88 -14.02
CA ILE A 282 -13.60 -16.72 -15.13
C ILE A 282 -12.58 -17.86 -15.19
N GLN A 283 -12.28 -18.49 -14.04
CA GLN A 283 -11.42 -19.66 -13.99
C GLN A 283 -12.17 -20.94 -14.39
N ALA A 284 -13.46 -21.05 -14.06
CA ALA A 284 -14.27 -22.24 -14.32
C ALA A 284 -14.81 -22.31 -15.76
N ILE A 285 -15.03 -21.16 -16.41
CA ILE A 285 -15.63 -21.11 -17.75
C ILE A 285 -14.79 -21.84 -18.80
N LYS A 286 -15.47 -22.65 -19.62
CA LYS A 286 -14.87 -23.34 -20.76
C LYS A 286 -15.50 -22.82 -22.04
N PHE A 287 -14.73 -22.04 -22.81
CA PHE A 287 -15.16 -21.55 -24.12
C PHE A 287 -14.99 -22.63 -25.19
N HIS A 288 -15.98 -22.75 -26.07
CA HIS A 288 -15.96 -23.59 -27.27
C HIS A 288 -15.52 -22.74 -28.47
N ASP A 289 -14.21 -22.53 -28.61
CA ASP A 289 -13.64 -21.58 -29.58
C ASP A 289 -14.14 -21.84 -31.02
N ASP A 290 -14.19 -23.10 -31.45
CA ASP A 290 -14.68 -23.47 -32.79
C ASP A 290 -16.13 -23.06 -33.03
N VAL A 291 -16.99 -23.16 -32.01
CA VAL A 291 -18.41 -22.79 -32.08
C VAL A 291 -18.57 -21.27 -32.11
N ILE A 292 -17.71 -20.55 -31.40
CA ILE A 292 -17.69 -19.08 -31.39
C ILE A 292 -17.30 -18.56 -32.78
N GLU A 293 -16.27 -19.14 -33.39
CA GLU A 293 -15.74 -18.67 -34.68
C GLU A 293 -16.65 -18.97 -35.88
N GLN A 294 -17.64 -19.86 -35.75
CA GLN A 294 -18.64 -20.11 -36.80
C GLN A 294 -19.47 -18.86 -37.15
N GLU A 295 -19.60 -17.89 -36.22
CA GLU A 295 -20.33 -16.64 -36.46
C GLU A 295 -19.58 -15.66 -37.38
N VAL A 296 -18.30 -15.90 -37.66
CA VAL A 296 -17.40 -14.97 -38.38
C VAL A 296 -16.76 -15.61 -39.61
N THR A 297 -17.49 -16.51 -40.27
CA THR A 297 -17.04 -17.17 -41.50
C THR A 297 -16.85 -16.16 -42.66
N GLY A 298 -15.82 -16.38 -43.48
CA GLY A 298 -15.51 -15.53 -44.65
C GLY A 298 -14.74 -14.24 -44.35
N ILE A 299 -14.32 -14.01 -43.09
CA ILE A 299 -13.53 -12.85 -42.70
C ILE A 299 -12.03 -13.14 -42.83
N ASN A 300 -11.25 -12.13 -43.26
CA ASN A 300 -9.79 -12.21 -43.28
C ASN A 300 -9.24 -12.13 -41.84
N LYS A 301 -9.10 -13.29 -41.20
CA LYS A 301 -8.61 -13.46 -39.83
C LYS A 301 -7.19 -12.90 -39.65
N GLU A 302 -6.29 -13.10 -40.62
CA GLU A 302 -4.91 -12.60 -40.56
C GLU A 302 -4.85 -11.07 -40.42
N LYS A 303 -5.64 -10.34 -41.23
CA LYS A 303 -5.70 -8.87 -41.15
C LYS A 303 -6.17 -8.39 -39.77
N ILE A 304 -7.12 -9.09 -39.17
CA ILE A 304 -7.63 -8.75 -37.84
C ILE A 304 -6.58 -9.04 -36.76
N ILE A 305 -5.92 -10.20 -36.83
CA ILE A 305 -4.88 -10.58 -35.87
C ILE A 305 -3.73 -9.56 -35.87
N ILE A 306 -3.32 -9.04 -37.04
CA ILE A 306 -2.29 -7.98 -37.11
C ILE A 306 -2.71 -6.74 -36.32
N ILE A 307 -3.96 -6.29 -36.47
CA ILE A 307 -4.49 -5.13 -35.74
C ILE A 307 -4.58 -5.45 -34.24
N LEU A 308 -5.07 -6.63 -33.88
CA LEU A 308 -5.15 -7.08 -32.48
C LEU A 308 -3.75 -7.14 -31.84
N ASN A 309 -2.71 -7.56 -32.58
CA ASN A 309 -1.34 -7.57 -32.09
C ASN A 309 -0.86 -6.18 -31.70
N GLN A 310 -1.14 -5.16 -32.53
CA GLN A 310 -0.78 -3.77 -32.25
C GLN A 310 -1.56 -3.21 -31.06
N LEU A 311 -2.86 -3.47 -30.98
CA LEU A 311 -3.69 -3.04 -29.86
C LEU A 311 -3.24 -3.69 -28.55
N TYR A 312 -2.94 -4.99 -28.56
CA TYR A 312 -2.49 -5.70 -27.37
C TYR A 312 -1.14 -5.21 -26.85
N ALA A 313 -0.21 -4.89 -27.75
CA ALA A 313 1.02 -4.21 -27.35
C ALA A 313 0.64 -2.94 -26.59
N SER A 314 -0.17 -2.04 -27.17
CA SER A 314 -0.56 -0.81 -26.47
C SER A 314 -1.30 -1.02 -25.13
N ILE A 315 -2.14 -2.06 -25.00
CA ILE A 315 -2.92 -2.31 -23.78
C ILE A 315 -2.05 -2.91 -22.68
N PHE A 316 -1.15 -3.82 -23.02
CA PHE A 316 -0.36 -4.60 -22.05
C PHE A 316 1.10 -4.16 -21.95
N ASP A 317 1.53 -3.13 -22.70
CA ASP A 317 2.91 -2.63 -22.68
C ASP A 317 3.38 -2.22 -21.27
N GLY A 318 2.47 -1.73 -20.44
CA GLY A 318 2.74 -1.44 -19.04
C GLY A 318 3.12 -2.68 -18.22
N GLU A 319 2.59 -3.86 -18.56
CA GLU A 319 2.87 -5.11 -17.81
C GLU A 319 4.29 -5.61 -17.98
N ARG A 320 4.99 -5.22 -19.06
CA ARG A 320 6.42 -5.51 -19.23
C ARG A 320 7.25 -5.01 -18.04
N LYS A 321 6.78 -3.93 -17.39
CA LYS A 321 7.40 -3.37 -16.18
C LYS A 321 7.20 -4.25 -14.94
N ARG A 322 6.31 -5.24 -14.96
CA ARG A 322 6.03 -6.15 -13.83
C ARG A 322 6.66 -7.55 -14.03
N GLU A 323 7.16 -7.85 -15.22
CA GLU A 323 7.75 -9.16 -15.54
C GLU A 323 8.99 -9.48 -14.68
N VAL A 324 9.70 -8.45 -14.24
CA VAL A 324 10.92 -8.56 -13.43
C VAL A 324 10.68 -9.13 -12.03
N PHE A 325 9.45 -9.01 -11.51
CA PHE A 325 9.12 -9.39 -10.14
C PHE A 325 8.83 -10.89 -10.02
N GLU A 326 9.46 -11.56 -9.05
CA GLU A 326 9.06 -12.90 -8.62
C GLU A 326 7.70 -12.83 -7.94
N GLU A 327 7.55 -11.86 -7.05
CA GLU A 327 6.32 -11.45 -6.40
C GLU A 327 6.31 -9.93 -6.28
N VAL A 328 5.12 -9.31 -6.25
CA VAL A 328 4.98 -7.88 -5.97
C VAL A 328 4.62 -7.72 -4.50
N PHE A 329 5.51 -7.08 -3.73
CA PHE A 329 5.27 -6.76 -2.32
C PHE A 329 4.42 -5.52 -2.16
N TYR A 330 4.71 -4.49 -2.97
CA TYR A 330 3.96 -3.24 -2.99
C TYR A 330 3.73 -2.80 -4.42
N GLU A 331 2.50 -2.48 -4.74
CA GLU A 331 2.19 -1.92 -6.04
C GLU A 331 2.50 -0.43 -6.05
N ALA A 332 2.77 0.16 -7.23
CA ALA A 332 3.19 1.57 -7.35
C ALA A 332 2.27 2.55 -6.60
N ALA A 333 0.97 2.28 -6.65
CA ALA A 333 -0.05 3.09 -6.02
C ALA A 333 -0.04 2.99 -4.47
N GLU A 334 0.38 1.85 -3.91
CA GLU A 334 0.58 1.69 -2.47
C GLU A 334 1.78 2.51 -1.99
N ILE A 335 2.86 2.50 -2.77
CA ILE A 335 4.07 3.26 -2.48
C ILE A 335 3.80 4.77 -2.57
N ASP A 336 2.99 5.22 -3.55
CA ASP A 336 2.52 6.60 -3.62
C ASP A 336 1.76 7.03 -2.35
N ASN A 337 0.95 6.14 -1.78
CA ASN A 337 0.27 6.40 -0.51
C ASN A 337 1.23 6.41 0.69
N MET A 338 2.26 5.56 0.70
CA MET A 338 3.32 5.62 1.71
C MET A 338 4.06 6.96 1.66
N ILE A 339 4.43 7.43 0.46
CA ILE A 339 5.08 8.72 0.26
C ILE A 339 4.18 9.87 0.72
N TYR A 340 2.88 9.80 0.43
CA TYR A 340 1.92 10.80 0.90
C TYR A 340 1.83 10.83 2.43
N ARG A 341 1.79 9.67 3.09
CA ARG A 341 1.83 9.55 4.56
C ARG A 341 3.12 10.13 5.14
N LEU A 342 4.28 9.80 4.56
CA LEU A 342 5.58 10.36 4.95
C LEU A 342 5.59 11.89 4.83
N ALA A 343 5.11 12.44 3.72
CA ALA A 343 5.03 13.88 3.50
C ALA A 343 4.17 14.57 4.57
N GLN A 344 3.04 13.98 4.98
CA GLN A 344 2.22 14.52 6.06
C GLN A 344 2.98 14.57 7.39
N GLN A 345 3.71 13.51 7.74
CA GLN A 345 4.51 13.45 8.96
C GLN A 345 5.62 14.53 8.96
N ILE A 346 6.34 14.65 7.85
CA ILE A 346 7.40 15.64 7.67
C ILE A 346 6.82 17.07 7.72
N ASN A 347 5.68 17.31 7.07
CA ASN A 347 5.00 18.60 7.13
C ASN A 347 4.56 18.99 8.54
N THR A 348 4.15 18.02 9.37
CA THR A 348 3.84 18.27 10.78
C THR A 348 5.08 18.66 11.55
N GLU A 349 6.20 17.97 11.34
CA GLU A 349 7.49 18.26 11.99
C GLU A 349 8.01 19.67 11.68
N TYR A 350 7.99 20.06 10.41
CA TYR A 350 8.61 21.31 9.94
C TYR A 350 7.60 22.45 9.75
N ARG A 351 6.34 22.28 10.18
CA ARG A 351 5.23 23.24 9.97
C ARG A 351 5.59 24.69 10.33
N ASN A 352 6.34 24.87 11.39
CA ASN A 352 6.70 26.18 11.94
C ASN A 352 8.12 26.63 11.55
N SER A 353 8.80 25.89 10.66
CA SER A 353 10.15 26.26 10.21
C SER A 353 10.10 27.51 9.33
N LYS A 354 10.69 28.60 9.81
CA LYS A 354 10.85 29.84 9.01
C LYS A 354 12.09 29.79 8.13
N ASP A 355 13.12 29.10 8.60
CA ASP A 355 14.34 28.86 7.85
C ASP A 355 14.16 27.69 6.88
N PRO A 356 14.80 27.75 5.68
CA PRO A 356 14.80 26.63 4.77
C PRO A 356 15.45 25.38 5.36
N VAL A 357 14.75 24.24 5.28
CA VAL A 357 15.27 22.92 5.64
C VAL A 357 16.21 22.42 4.53
N CYS A 358 17.38 21.92 4.92
CA CYS A 358 18.31 21.26 4.00
C CYS A 358 17.84 19.82 3.75
N CYS A 359 17.22 19.59 2.60
CA CYS A 359 16.86 18.25 2.17
C CYS A 359 18.07 17.60 1.50
N VAL A 360 18.56 16.50 2.06
CA VAL A 360 19.69 15.74 1.53
C VAL A 360 19.19 14.47 0.85
N GLY A 361 19.55 14.27 -0.41
CA GLY A 361 19.20 13.07 -1.17
C GLY A 361 20.41 12.23 -1.56
N PHE A 362 20.38 10.93 -1.29
CA PHE A 362 21.37 10.00 -1.83
C PHE A 362 20.97 9.60 -3.25
N THR A 363 21.56 10.29 -4.23
CA THR A 363 21.04 10.47 -5.60
C THR A 363 20.53 9.20 -6.26
N GLU A 364 21.35 8.17 -6.40
CA GLU A 364 21.03 7.05 -7.29
C GLU A 364 19.83 6.24 -6.79
N GLY A 365 19.74 5.94 -5.48
CA GLY A 365 18.59 5.24 -4.89
C GLY A 365 17.38 6.15 -4.65
N ALA A 366 17.60 7.34 -4.09
CA ALA A 366 16.51 8.18 -3.59
C ALA A 366 15.83 9.06 -4.65
N ILE A 367 16.30 9.10 -5.91
CA ILE A 367 15.80 10.05 -6.91
C ILE A 367 14.29 10.01 -7.13
N ILE A 368 13.69 8.81 -7.16
CA ILE A 368 12.25 8.66 -7.36
C ILE A 368 11.48 9.10 -6.11
N LEU A 369 11.97 8.74 -4.91
CA LEU A 369 11.40 9.21 -3.65
C LEU A 369 11.43 10.74 -3.58
N LEU A 370 12.59 11.35 -3.81
CA LEU A 370 12.79 12.81 -3.80
C LEU A 370 11.83 13.52 -4.77
N GLY A 371 11.77 13.04 -6.02
CA GLY A 371 10.92 13.62 -7.05
C GLY A 371 9.43 13.56 -6.73
N LYS A 372 8.99 12.57 -5.96
CA LYS A 372 7.59 12.41 -5.53
C LYS A 372 7.27 13.11 -4.21
N ILE A 373 8.21 13.15 -3.26
CA ILE A 373 7.95 13.67 -1.92
C ILE A 373 8.15 15.19 -1.82
N ILE A 374 9.17 15.76 -2.48
CA ILE A 374 9.46 17.20 -2.41
C ILE A 374 8.25 18.05 -2.82
N PRO A 375 7.51 17.74 -3.91
CA PRO A 375 6.32 18.50 -4.27
C PRO A 375 5.18 18.47 -3.24
N LEU A 376 5.22 17.55 -2.28
CA LEU A 376 4.21 17.42 -1.21
C LEU A 376 4.61 18.18 0.07
N LEU A 377 5.82 18.72 0.14
CA LEU A 377 6.34 19.42 1.33
C LEU A 377 5.93 20.90 1.31
N ASN A 378 5.41 21.39 2.43
CA ASN A 378 4.74 22.69 2.57
C ASN A 378 5.55 23.71 3.39
N PHE A 379 6.87 23.58 3.41
CA PHE A 379 7.78 24.47 4.13
C PHE A 379 8.96 24.86 3.23
N PRO A 380 9.64 26.00 3.51
CA PRO A 380 10.82 26.39 2.75
C PRO A 380 11.90 25.31 2.84
N LEU A 381 12.46 24.93 1.69
CA LEU A 381 13.53 23.93 1.61
C LEU A 381 14.48 24.22 0.46
N TYR A 382 15.64 23.60 0.49
CA TYR A 382 16.51 23.44 -0.67
C TYR A 382 17.08 22.02 -0.69
N LEU A 383 17.41 21.54 -1.88
CA LEU A 383 17.91 20.19 -2.10
C LEU A 383 19.43 20.20 -2.26
N VAL A 384 20.11 19.36 -1.50
CA VAL A 384 21.51 18.95 -1.71
C VAL A 384 21.50 17.47 -2.02
N THR A 385 22.33 17.04 -2.96
CA THR A 385 22.45 15.62 -3.28
C THR A 385 23.89 15.15 -3.17
N TYR A 386 24.04 13.92 -2.72
CA TYR A 386 25.33 13.24 -2.70
C TYR A 386 25.27 11.97 -3.54
N LYS A 387 26.38 11.70 -4.22
CA LYS A 387 26.66 10.38 -4.78
C LYS A 387 27.54 9.63 -3.79
N PHE A 388 27.01 8.56 -3.20
CA PHE A 388 27.78 7.66 -2.35
C PHE A 388 28.32 6.52 -3.21
N SER A 389 29.58 6.62 -3.61
CA SER A 389 30.31 5.51 -4.23
C SER A 389 31.35 4.99 -3.24
N PHE A 390 31.28 3.70 -2.89
CA PHE A 390 32.36 3.04 -2.17
C PHE A 390 33.54 2.80 -3.14
N TYR A 391 34.76 3.18 -2.76
CA TYR A 391 35.95 3.03 -3.63
C TYR A 391 36.36 1.54 -3.76
N GLY A 392 36.49 1.04 -5.00
CA GLY A 392 36.80 -0.36 -5.33
C GLY A 392 35.54 -1.22 -5.45
N ASP A 393 35.53 -2.17 -6.40
CA ASP A 393 34.41 -3.00 -6.92
C ASP A 393 33.02 -2.90 -6.27
N GLU A 394 32.05 -2.72 -7.17
CA GLU A 394 30.60 -2.69 -6.97
C GLU A 394 30.10 -3.92 -6.19
N MET A 395 29.11 -3.72 -5.31
CA MET A 395 28.37 -4.72 -4.53
C MET A 395 29.02 -5.40 -3.31
N SER A 396 30.18 -4.96 -2.82
CA SER A 396 30.53 -5.25 -1.42
C SER A 396 30.22 -4.03 -0.56
N GLY A 397 29.21 -4.14 0.30
CA GLY A 397 29.02 -3.20 1.42
C GLY A 397 30.10 -3.42 2.47
N ASP A 398 31.36 -3.28 2.03
CA ASP A 398 32.58 -3.41 2.79
C ASP A 398 32.71 -2.19 3.69
N LEU A 399 32.64 -2.46 4.99
CA LEU A 399 32.72 -1.47 6.06
C LEU A 399 34.05 -0.69 6.03
N SER A 400 35.11 -1.28 5.46
CA SER A 400 36.48 -0.73 5.44
C SER A 400 36.71 0.39 4.44
N LYS A 401 35.82 0.58 3.45
CA LYS A 401 35.98 1.61 2.42
C LYS A 401 35.68 3.00 2.99
N GLU A 402 36.68 3.88 2.96
CA GLU A 402 36.57 5.27 3.38
C GLU A 402 35.76 6.07 2.34
N VAL A 403 34.77 6.83 2.79
CA VAL A 403 33.99 7.75 1.95
C VAL A 403 34.25 9.13 2.50
N VAL A 404 34.89 10.01 1.74
CA VAL A 404 35.07 11.42 2.15
C VAL A 404 34.00 12.25 1.47
N ILE A 405 33.21 12.95 2.28
CA ILE A 405 32.16 13.84 1.80
C ILE A 405 32.62 15.27 2.02
N ASP A 406 32.56 16.06 0.96
CA ASP A 406 32.78 17.50 1.03
C ASP A 406 31.45 18.20 1.36
N PHE A 407 31.45 18.99 2.41
CA PHE A 407 30.27 19.71 2.89
C PHE A 407 30.45 21.19 2.63
N ASP A 408 29.54 21.78 1.86
CA ASP A 408 29.40 23.23 1.82
C ASP A 408 28.67 23.69 3.09
N ASN A 409 29.43 24.12 4.11
CA ASN A 409 28.88 24.54 5.41
C ASN A 409 27.78 25.60 5.30
N SER A 410 27.75 26.41 4.23
CA SER A 410 26.66 27.39 4.00
C SER A 410 25.28 26.73 3.80
N LYS A 411 25.25 25.43 3.48
CA LYS A 411 24.07 24.57 3.30
C LYS A 411 23.69 23.78 4.55
N TYR A 412 24.41 23.92 5.66
CA TYR A 412 24.18 23.09 6.86
C TYR A 412 24.15 23.93 8.13
N ASP A 413 25.05 24.91 8.25
CA ASP A 413 25.25 25.65 9.48
C ASP A 413 24.00 26.45 9.86
N GLY A 414 23.48 26.20 11.07
CA GLY A 414 22.26 26.82 11.58
C GLY A 414 20.98 26.36 10.86
N LYS A 415 21.03 25.24 10.12
CA LYS A 415 19.89 24.68 9.39
C LYS A 415 19.49 23.32 9.96
N ARG A 416 18.20 23.01 9.83
CA ARG A 416 17.69 21.65 10.04
C ARG A 416 17.97 20.81 8.81
N VAL A 417 18.36 19.55 8.99
CA VAL A 417 18.75 18.65 7.89
C VAL A 417 17.83 17.44 7.86
N LEU A 418 17.20 17.19 6.71
CA LEU A 418 16.36 16.02 6.47
C LEU A 418 16.96 15.18 5.35
N ILE A 419 17.42 13.98 5.70
CA ILE A 419 18.05 13.04 4.78
C ILE A 419 16.98 12.09 4.22
N PHE A 420 17.02 11.84 2.92
CA PHE A 420 16.16 10.89 2.22
C PHE A 420 16.99 9.79 1.58
N ASP A 421 16.58 8.56 1.83
CA ASP A 421 17.09 7.37 1.17
C ASP A 421 15.94 6.39 0.86
N ASP A 422 16.17 5.48 -0.08
CA ASP A 422 15.12 4.56 -0.54
C ASP A 422 14.93 3.37 0.40
N ILE A 423 16.00 2.77 0.91
CA ILE A 423 15.93 1.61 1.81
C ILE A 423 16.98 1.63 2.93
N LEU A 424 16.53 1.41 4.16
CA LEU A 424 17.42 1.10 5.27
C LEU A 424 17.65 -0.41 5.35
N ASP A 425 18.86 -0.85 4.97
CA ASP A 425 19.36 -2.19 5.25
C ASP A 425 20.24 -2.19 6.51
N ARG A 426 21.57 -2.24 6.37
CA ARG A 426 22.50 -2.16 7.51
C ARG A 426 22.69 -0.75 8.08
N GLY A 427 22.28 0.30 7.37
CA GLY A 427 22.42 1.70 7.83
C GLY A 427 23.82 2.30 7.77
N ILE A 428 24.77 1.64 7.08
CA ILE A 428 26.16 2.08 6.99
C ILE A 428 26.28 3.46 6.31
N THR A 429 25.59 3.67 5.19
CA THR A 429 25.64 4.90 4.41
C THR A 429 25.20 6.11 5.24
N VAL A 430 24.00 6.04 5.83
CA VAL A 430 23.44 7.12 6.64
C VAL A 430 24.27 7.39 7.89
N LYS A 431 24.80 6.33 8.54
CA LYS A 431 25.70 6.48 9.69
C LYS A 431 26.98 7.24 9.33
N LYS A 432 27.67 6.81 8.27
CA LYS A 432 28.90 7.48 7.77
C LYS A 432 28.64 8.93 7.37
N PHE A 433 27.50 9.21 6.75
CA PHE A 433 27.08 10.58 6.44
C PHE A 433 26.96 11.43 7.70
N LEU A 434 26.20 10.95 8.68
CA LEU A 434 25.91 11.68 9.91
C LEU A 434 27.15 11.91 10.77
N GLU A 435 28.04 10.92 10.86
CA GLU A 435 29.32 11.07 11.57
C GLU A 435 30.15 12.22 10.99
N GLN A 436 30.31 12.27 9.66
CA GLN A 436 31.04 13.36 9.03
C GLN A 436 30.31 14.70 9.09
N ALA A 437 28.99 14.71 8.86
CA ALA A 437 28.18 15.93 8.88
C ALA A 437 28.22 16.58 10.27
N ARG A 438 28.12 15.79 11.34
CA ARG A 438 28.21 16.27 12.74
C ARG A 438 29.60 16.80 13.09
N MET A 439 30.66 16.28 12.48
CA MET A 439 32.02 16.79 12.70
C MET A 439 32.33 18.06 11.89
N LYS A 440 31.78 18.17 10.67
CA LYS A 440 32.17 19.21 9.70
C LYS A 440 31.21 20.41 9.65
N THR A 441 29.98 20.24 10.12
CA THR A 441 28.92 21.25 10.03
C THR A 441 28.34 21.61 11.39
N ARG A 442 27.57 22.71 11.46
CA ARG A 442 26.84 23.19 12.63
C ARG A 442 25.32 23.15 12.42
N ALA A 443 24.82 22.05 11.86
CA ALA A 443 23.39 21.84 11.72
C ALA A 443 22.66 21.84 13.09
N ILE A 444 21.41 22.30 13.10
CA ILE A 444 20.56 22.33 14.30
C ILE A 444 20.21 20.90 14.72
N ASP A 445 19.79 20.09 13.74
CA ASP A 445 19.43 18.69 13.91
C ASP A 445 19.58 17.94 12.58
N PHE A 446 19.56 16.61 12.68
CA PHE A 446 19.51 15.70 11.54
C PHE A 446 18.35 14.74 11.75
N LYS A 447 17.49 14.60 10.75
CA LYS A 447 16.45 13.58 10.68
C LYS A 447 16.58 12.74 9.41
N VAL A 448 16.11 11.51 9.46
CA VAL A 448 16.22 10.54 8.37
C VAL A 448 14.84 10.02 7.96
N CYS A 449 14.56 10.09 6.66
CA CYS A 449 13.40 9.53 6.00
C CYS A 449 13.81 8.38 5.09
N MET A 450 13.22 7.21 5.33
CA MET A 450 13.43 5.98 4.57
C MET A 450 12.10 5.54 3.96
N LEU A 451 12.08 5.20 2.68
CA LEU A 451 10.86 4.65 2.08
C LEU A 451 10.60 3.24 2.62
N LEU A 452 11.61 2.37 2.62
CA LEU A 452 11.53 1.02 3.17
C LEU A 452 12.58 0.78 4.25
N VAL A 453 12.27 -0.11 5.20
CA VAL A 453 13.20 -0.55 6.25
C VAL A 453 13.22 -2.07 6.30
N LYS A 454 14.42 -2.67 6.29
CA LYS A 454 14.59 -4.11 6.47
C LYS A 454 14.71 -4.47 7.95
N PRO A 455 14.18 -5.62 8.39
CA PRO A 455 14.37 -6.14 9.74
C PRO A 455 15.78 -6.74 9.89
N ASN A 456 16.82 -5.91 9.77
CA ASN A 456 18.21 -6.34 9.83
C ASN A 456 18.74 -6.24 11.28
N PRO A 457 19.14 -7.36 11.93
CA PRO A 457 19.67 -7.34 13.29
C PRO A 457 21.03 -6.64 13.42
N GLU A 458 21.76 -6.47 12.31
CA GLU A 458 23.03 -5.74 12.24
C GLU A 458 22.85 -4.26 11.89
N ASN A 459 21.64 -3.72 11.89
CA ASN A 459 21.38 -2.32 11.61
C ASN A 459 22.16 -1.42 12.60
N VAL A 460 23.15 -0.68 12.07
CA VAL A 460 24.05 0.18 12.86
C VAL A 460 23.53 1.61 13.06
N TYR A 461 22.44 1.98 12.38
CA TYR A 461 21.83 3.31 12.49
C TYR A 461 20.81 3.38 13.64
N GLY A 462 19.95 2.36 13.73
CA GLY A 462 18.86 2.31 14.70
C GLY A 462 17.51 2.75 14.10
N GLU A 463 16.69 3.40 14.93
CA GLU A 463 15.34 3.85 14.57
C GLU A 463 15.38 5.06 13.62
N VAL A 464 14.53 5.05 12.60
CA VAL A 464 14.41 6.13 11.62
C VAL A 464 13.34 7.13 12.02
N ASP A 465 13.59 8.41 11.77
CA ASP A 465 12.62 9.46 12.09
C ASP A 465 11.34 9.34 11.27
N PHE A 466 11.44 8.92 10.02
CA PHE A 466 10.28 8.69 9.14
C PHE A 466 10.49 7.43 8.30
N SER A 467 9.65 6.41 8.48
CA SER A 467 9.63 5.19 7.66
C SER A 467 8.32 5.05 6.90
N GLY A 468 8.40 4.63 5.64
CA GLY A 468 7.23 4.25 4.86
C GLY A 468 6.66 2.92 5.36
N SER A 469 7.39 1.82 5.15
CA SER A 469 6.99 0.49 5.64
C SER A 469 8.19 -0.44 5.87
N MET A 470 7.96 -1.53 6.59
CA MET A 470 8.94 -2.61 6.73
C MET A 470 8.85 -3.56 5.53
N VAL A 471 9.99 -3.93 4.95
CA VAL A 471 10.07 -4.92 3.85
C VAL A 471 10.89 -6.12 4.27
N SER A 472 10.53 -7.32 3.78
CA SER A 472 11.30 -8.54 4.02
C SER A 472 12.77 -8.36 3.62
N ASP A 473 13.66 -9.06 4.34
CA ASP A 473 15.08 -9.01 4.03
C ASP A 473 15.43 -9.85 2.79
N VAL A 474 15.06 -9.31 1.63
CA VAL A 474 15.39 -9.82 0.29
C VAL A 474 15.86 -8.66 -0.58
N TRP A 475 16.46 -8.98 -1.72
CA TRP A 475 16.83 -7.95 -2.70
C TRP A 475 15.60 -7.53 -3.50
N VAL A 476 15.21 -6.25 -3.42
CA VAL A 476 14.03 -5.71 -4.11
C VAL A 476 14.42 -4.77 -5.24
N VAL A 477 13.57 -4.68 -6.27
CA VAL A 477 13.72 -3.77 -7.41
C VAL A 477 12.41 -3.04 -7.69
N GLY A 478 12.45 -2.05 -8.60
CA GLY A 478 11.27 -1.31 -9.05
C GLY A 478 10.98 -0.08 -8.21
N TYR A 479 10.14 0.82 -8.73
CA TYR A 479 9.79 2.09 -8.07
C TYR A 479 11.00 2.90 -7.55
N GLY A 480 12.09 2.91 -8.31
CA GLY A 480 13.34 3.56 -7.90
C GLY A 480 14.39 2.61 -7.34
N PHE A 481 14.04 1.47 -6.77
CA PHE A 481 14.99 0.43 -6.36
C PHE A 481 15.60 -0.27 -7.58
N ASP A 482 16.89 -0.61 -7.51
CA ASP A 482 17.61 -1.19 -8.65
C ASP A 482 18.34 -2.49 -8.33
N THR A 483 18.75 -3.16 -9.41
CA THR A 483 19.89 -4.06 -9.38
C THR A 483 20.78 -3.70 -10.55
N ASN A 484 22.08 -3.50 -10.29
CA ASN A 484 23.06 -3.11 -11.32
C ASN A 484 22.58 -1.92 -12.17
N TYR A 485 21.99 -0.89 -11.55
CA TYR A 485 21.45 0.30 -12.20
C TYR A 485 20.22 0.09 -13.09
N LYS A 486 19.64 -1.12 -13.09
CA LYS A 486 18.50 -1.49 -13.94
C LYS A 486 17.24 -1.69 -13.12
N HIS A 487 16.12 -1.82 -13.84
CA HIS A 487 14.80 -2.19 -13.30
C HIS A 487 14.13 -1.17 -12.37
N ARG A 488 14.71 0.02 -12.16
CA ARG A 488 14.10 1.13 -11.37
C ARG A 488 12.70 1.52 -11.85
N ASN A 489 12.44 1.40 -13.15
CA ASN A 489 11.18 1.77 -13.78
C ASN A 489 10.08 0.69 -13.68
N ALA A 490 10.35 -0.42 -13.00
CA ALA A 490 9.36 -1.45 -12.76
C ALA A 490 8.20 -0.91 -11.90
N ASP A 491 6.98 -1.33 -12.22
CA ASP A 491 5.74 -0.71 -11.74
C ASP A 491 5.27 -1.38 -10.45
N GLY A 492 6.01 -1.14 -9.37
CA GLY A 492 5.85 -1.78 -8.07
C GLY A 492 7.21 -2.04 -7.43
N VAL A 493 7.19 -2.75 -6.31
CA VAL A 493 8.38 -3.21 -5.57
C VAL A 493 8.23 -4.66 -5.22
N GLY A 494 9.30 -5.42 -5.45
CA GLY A 494 9.34 -6.83 -5.09
C GLY A 494 10.67 -7.48 -5.43
N PRO A 495 10.87 -8.74 -5.00
CA PRO A 495 12.05 -9.51 -5.32
C PRO A 495 12.21 -9.68 -6.83
N ILE A 496 13.44 -9.58 -7.31
CA ILE A 496 13.75 -9.80 -8.72
C ILE A 496 13.81 -11.29 -9.06
N LYS A 497 13.15 -11.69 -10.16
CA LYS A 497 13.29 -13.03 -10.73
C LYS A 497 14.73 -13.31 -11.16
N GLU A 498 15.17 -14.54 -10.97
CA GLU A 498 16.52 -14.98 -11.34
C GLU A 498 16.87 -14.68 -12.81
N SER A 499 15.91 -14.85 -13.74
CA SER A 499 16.10 -14.59 -15.17
C SER A 499 16.40 -13.13 -15.51
N PHE A 500 16.12 -12.18 -14.61
CA PHE A 500 16.33 -10.74 -14.83
C PHE A 500 17.54 -10.17 -14.09
N LYS A 501 18.21 -10.92 -13.21
CA LYS A 501 19.36 -10.42 -12.43
C LYS A 501 20.56 -10.01 -13.29
N ASN A 502 20.75 -10.67 -14.43
CA ASN A 502 21.88 -10.44 -15.34
C ASN A 502 21.50 -9.67 -16.62
N LEU A 503 20.21 -9.36 -16.80
CA LEU A 503 19.66 -8.58 -17.92
C LEU A 503 19.68 -7.10 -17.61
#